data_AF-A0A7V4G7W5-F1
#
_entry.id   AF-A0A7V4G7W5-F1
#
_cell.length_a   1.000
_cell.length_b   1.000
_cell.length_c   1.000
_cell.angle_alpha   90.00
_cell.angle_beta   90.00
_cell.angle_gamma   90.00
#
_symmetry.space_group_name_H-M   'P 1'
#
loop_
_entity.id
_entity.type
_entity.pdbx_description
1 polymer ?
#
loop_
_entity_poly.entity_id
_entity_poly.type
_entity_poly.pdbx_seq_one_letter_code
_entity_poly.pdbx_strand_id
1 'polypeptide(L)'
;MDRSWRYVSAPAGESAVNAALFTSEDLQQIQAHGLNFGQVEEQLRLFARPPRPLRLERPCTVGDGIHRIAPEAEAQLLALQAEAARQGRFVKFVPASGAATRMFDTLLYYYHQSDPRLLQALSPDLVRGERRAREFLAFFDALARLPFYGELKKRLAAQGEHLEALLTQRRYRDILEGLFGESGL
;
A
#
# COMPACT_ATOMS: atom_id res chain seq x y z
N MET A 1 -17.04 23.22 8.58
CA MET A 1 -16.33 22.01 9.02
C MET A 1 -14.85 22.33 8.97
N ASP A 2 -14.25 22.49 10.15
CA ASP A 2 -12.87 22.87 10.36
C ASP A 2 -11.93 21.78 9.80
N ARG A 3 -11.06 22.15 8.85
CA ARG A 3 -10.12 21.25 8.17
C ARG A 3 -8.69 21.44 8.68
N SER A 4 -8.52 21.64 9.99
CA SER A 4 -7.20 21.56 10.61
C SER A 4 -6.88 20.11 11.00
N TRP A 5 -6.31 19.33 10.09
CA TRP A 5 -5.58 18.12 10.48
C TRP A 5 -4.28 18.56 11.14
N ARG A 6 -4.32 18.86 12.45
CA ARG A 6 -3.10 19.04 13.24
C ARG A 6 -2.66 17.68 13.73
N TYR A 7 -1.49 17.24 13.28
CA TYR A 7 -0.81 16.11 13.89
C TYR A 7 -0.49 16.49 15.35
N VAL A 8 -1.18 15.87 16.31
CA VAL A 8 -0.89 16.08 17.74
C VAL A 8 0.31 15.20 18.08
N SER A 9 1.49 15.82 18.14
CA SER A 9 2.70 15.18 18.63
C SER A 9 2.51 14.71 20.07
N ALA A 10 2.86 13.45 20.36
CA ALA A 10 2.94 12.94 21.73
C ALA A 10 4.00 13.76 22.53
N PRO A 11 3.84 13.93 23.86
CA PRO A 11 4.75 14.74 24.66
C PRO A 11 6.18 14.22 24.60
N ALA A 12 7.13 15.16 24.54
CA ALA A 12 8.56 14.91 24.49
C ALA A 12 9.04 14.19 25.76
N GLY A 13 9.31 12.89 25.65
CA GLY A 13 10.22 12.21 26.56
C GLY A 13 11.61 12.18 25.93
N GLU A 14 12.62 12.69 26.61
CA GLU A 14 14.00 12.77 26.11
C GLU A 14 14.53 11.40 25.64
N SER A 15 14.84 11.31 24.35
CA SER A 15 15.93 10.47 23.85
C SER A 15 16.76 11.42 23.01
N ALA A 16 17.91 11.82 23.55
CA ALA A 16 18.80 12.76 22.90
C ALA A 16 19.70 11.97 21.95
N VAL A 17 19.31 11.93 20.68
CA VAL A 17 20.26 11.57 19.61
C VAL A 17 21.24 12.74 19.54
N ASN A 18 22.42 12.59 20.10
CA ASN A 18 23.43 13.65 20.15
C ASN A 18 24.31 13.60 18.89
N ALA A 19 24.74 14.76 18.39
CA ALA A 19 25.68 14.89 17.28
C ALA A 19 26.99 14.12 17.50
N ALA A 20 27.37 13.85 18.75
CA ALA A 20 28.50 12.99 19.12
C ALA A 20 28.37 11.53 18.67
N LEU A 21 27.18 11.07 18.23
CA LEU A 21 26.98 9.74 17.64
C LEU A 21 27.43 9.64 16.19
N PHE A 22 27.71 10.78 15.53
CA PHE A 22 28.08 10.85 14.12
C PHE A 22 29.56 11.18 13.98
N THR A 23 30.21 10.49 13.05
CA THR A 23 31.57 10.83 12.63
C THR A 23 31.59 12.09 11.77
N SER A 24 32.77 12.67 11.58
CA SER A 24 32.97 13.81 10.69
C SER A 24 32.54 13.48 9.25
N GLU A 25 32.80 12.24 8.82
CA GLU A 25 32.42 11.69 7.53
C GLU A 25 30.89 11.60 7.39
N ASP A 26 30.18 11.16 8.43
CA ASP A 26 28.72 11.11 8.41
C ASP A 26 28.12 12.52 8.31
N LEU A 27 28.67 13.50 9.03
CA LEU A 27 28.20 14.89 8.97
C LEU A 27 28.43 15.50 7.58
N GLN A 28 29.55 15.19 6.92
CA GLN A 28 29.79 15.60 5.53
C GLN A 28 28.80 14.95 4.57
N GLN A 29 28.51 13.65 4.75
CA GLN A 29 27.53 12.94 3.93
C GLN A 29 26.11 13.52 4.09
N ILE A 30 25.71 13.84 5.33
CA ILE A 30 24.42 14.48 5.62
C ILE A 30 24.29 15.81 4.88
N GLN A 31 25.33 16.65 4.93
CA GLN A 31 25.35 17.92 4.20
C GLN A 31 25.34 17.72 2.68
N ALA A 32 26.07 16.73 2.16
CA ALA A 32 26.10 16.41 0.73
C ALA A 32 24.72 15.97 0.20
N HIS A 33 23.89 15.36 1.05
CA HIS A 33 22.50 15.03 0.74
C HIS A 33 21.51 16.21 0.91
N GLY A 34 22.00 17.41 1.24
CA GLY A 34 21.17 18.60 1.44
C GLY A 34 20.37 18.57 2.74
N LEU A 35 20.79 17.75 3.70
CA LEU A 35 20.17 17.64 5.02
C LEU A 35 21.06 18.34 6.06
N ASN A 36 20.47 18.73 7.19
CA ASN A 36 21.20 19.14 8.38
C ASN A 36 21.02 18.13 9.53
N PHE A 37 21.87 18.25 10.54
CA PHE A 37 21.84 17.35 11.69
C PHE A 37 20.46 17.28 12.37
N GLY A 38 19.78 18.41 12.56
CA GLY A 38 18.45 18.44 13.20
C GLY A 38 17.38 17.69 12.40
N GLN A 39 17.45 17.71 11.06
CA GLN A 39 16.54 16.92 10.22
C GLN A 39 16.80 15.42 10.36
N VAL A 40 18.06 15.02 10.45
CA VAL A 40 18.44 13.61 10.65
C VAL A 40 18.10 13.15 12.07
N GLU A 41 18.28 14.00 13.07
CA GLU A 41 17.88 13.74 14.45
C GLU A 41 16.38 13.45 14.55
N GLU A 42 15.56 14.27 13.88
CA GLU A 42 14.10 14.07 13.83
C GLU A 42 13.72 12.76 13.14
N GLN A 43 14.39 12.40 12.04
CA GLN A 43 14.18 11.11 11.37
C GLN A 43 14.54 9.93 12.27
N LEU A 44 15.67 10.01 12.98
CA LEU A 44 16.09 8.97 13.93
C LEU A 44 15.11 8.86 15.10
N ARG A 45 14.56 9.98 15.58
CA ARG A 45 13.48 9.97 16.57
C ARG A 45 12.24 9.26 16.05
N LEU A 46 11.84 9.52 14.81
CA LEU A 46 10.72 8.82 14.17
C LEU A 46 10.99 7.31 14.03
N PHE A 47 12.22 6.88 13.76
CA PHE A 47 12.54 5.44 13.71
C PHE A 47 12.60 4.78 15.08
N ALA A 48 13.15 5.46 16.08
CA ALA A 48 13.20 4.98 17.45
C ALA A 48 11.81 4.94 18.10
N ARG A 49 10.94 5.89 17.74
CA ARG A 49 9.58 6.03 18.24
C ARG A 49 8.62 6.28 17.07
N PRO A 50 8.30 5.23 16.30
CA PRO A 50 7.39 5.38 15.19
C PRO A 50 6.03 5.88 15.68
N PRO A 51 5.36 6.73 14.89
CA PRO A 51 3.99 7.11 15.18
C PRO A 51 3.13 5.86 15.34
N ARG A 52 2.11 5.94 16.20
CA ARG A 52 1.13 4.86 16.30
C ARG A 52 0.51 4.64 14.91
N PRO A 53 0.32 3.37 14.48
CA PRO A 53 -0.37 3.09 13.24
C PRO A 53 -1.71 3.81 13.21
N LEU A 54 -2.02 4.47 12.08
CA LEU A 54 -3.33 5.08 11.92
C LEU A 54 -4.41 3.98 11.99
N ARG A 55 -5.43 4.22 12.81
CA ARG A 55 -6.63 3.40 12.80
C ARG A 55 -7.48 3.83 11.61
N LEU A 56 -7.51 3.00 10.57
CA LEU A 56 -8.38 3.22 9.43
C LEU A 56 -9.84 3.13 9.90
N GLU A 57 -10.65 4.12 9.52
CA GLU A 57 -12.09 4.14 9.84
C GLU A 57 -12.85 3.21 8.90
N ARG A 58 -12.72 3.42 7.58
CA ARG A 58 -13.32 2.62 6.50
C ARG A 58 -12.65 2.99 5.16
N PRO A 59 -12.77 2.16 4.10
CA PRO A 59 -12.24 2.51 2.79
C PRO A 59 -12.94 3.74 2.18
N CYS A 60 -12.21 4.51 1.38
CA CYS A 60 -12.81 5.55 0.54
C CYS A 60 -13.55 4.90 -0.64
N THR A 61 -14.68 5.47 -1.04
CA THR A 61 -15.47 5.04 -2.21
C THR A 61 -15.79 6.25 -3.10
N VAL A 62 -16.35 6.01 -4.29
CA VAL A 62 -16.77 7.11 -5.16
C VAL A 62 -17.89 7.90 -4.48
N GLY A 63 -17.69 9.21 -4.35
CA GLY A 63 -18.58 10.09 -3.59
C GLY A 63 -18.21 10.19 -2.10
N ASP A 64 -17.18 9.47 -1.66
CA ASP A 64 -16.80 9.36 -0.26
C ASP A 64 -15.28 9.20 -0.11
N GLY A 65 -14.57 10.31 -0.22
CA GLY A 65 -13.11 10.35 -0.26
C GLY A 65 -12.49 10.12 -1.64
N ILE A 66 -13.23 9.56 -2.61
CA ILE A 66 -12.83 9.49 -4.03
C ILE A 66 -13.78 10.32 -4.88
N HIS A 67 -13.24 11.33 -5.57
CA HIS A 67 -13.99 12.08 -6.58
C HIS A 67 -13.79 11.45 -7.96
N ARG A 68 -14.89 11.06 -8.61
CA ARG A 68 -14.87 10.54 -9.99
C ARG A 68 -15.01 11.71 -10.95
N ILE A 69 -13.99 11.89 -11.79
CA ILE A 69 -14.01 12.88 -12.87
C ILE A 69 -14.98 12.39 -13.95
N ALA A 70 -15.89 13.27 -14.38
CA ALA A 70 -16.83 12.97 -15.44
C ALA A 70 -16.10 12.95 -16.80
N PRO A 71 -16.46 12.04 -17.74
CA PRO A 71 -15.79 11.94 -19.03
C PRO A 71 -15.75 13.27 -19.81
N GLU A 72 -16.79 14.09 -19.67
CA GLU A 72 -16.92 15.37 -20.36
C GLU A 72 -15.88 16.41 -19.87
N ALA A 73 -15.40 16.26 -18.63
CA ALA A 73 -14.41 17.15 -18.04
C ALA A 73 -12.96 16.78 -18.43
N GLU A 74 -12.74 15.61 -19.02
CA GLU A 74 -11.41 15.08 -19.31
C GLU A 74 -10.60 16.03 -20.21
N ALA A 75 -11.17 16.44 -21.34
CA ALA A 75 -10.49 17.32 -22.30
C ALA A 75 -10.08 18.67 -21.67
N GLN A 76 -10.95 19.25 -20.84
CA GLN A 76 -10.66 20.50 -20.14
C GLN A 76 -9.53 20.32 -19.12
N LEU A 77 -9.56 19.24 -18.35
CA LEU A 77 -8.55 18.96 -17.33
C LEU A 77 -7.17 18.67 -17.94
N LEU A 78 -7.12 17.97 -19.07
CA LEU A 78 -5.89 17.76 -19.84
C LEU A 78 -5.30 19.08 -20.35
N ALA A 79 -6.14 19.98 -20.87
CA ALA A 79 -5.68 21.31 -21.29
C ALA A 79 -5.10 22.13 -20.12
N LEU A 80 -5.75 22.10 -18.95
CA LEU A 80 -5.25 22.75 -17.73
C LEU A 80 -3.94 22.15 -17.24
N GLN A 81 -3.81 20.81 -17.29
CA GLN A 81 -2.58 20.11 -16.95
C GLN A 81 -1.44 20.53 -17.88
N ALA A 82 -1.67 20.59 -19.19
CA ALA A 82 -0.65 20.97 -20.17
C ALA A 82 -0.18 22.42 -19.95
N GLU A 83 -1.11 23.33 -19.67
CA GLU A 83 -0.76 24.73 -19.36
C GLU A 83 0.07 24.85 -18.07
N ALA A 84 -0.33 24.15 -17.01
CA ALA A 84 0.43 24.12 -15.77
C ALA A 84 1.83 23.51 -15.96
N ALA A 85 1.97 22.48 -16.81
CA ALA A 85 3.26 21.89 -17.17
C ALA A 85 4.17 22.92 -17.86
N ARG A 86 3.63 23.64 -18.85
CA ARG A 86 4.35 24.67 -19.61
C ARG A 86 4.84 25.81 -18.71
N GLN A 87 4.11 26.12 -17.65
CA GLN A 87 4.50 27.08 -16.63
C GLN A 87 5.53 26.55 -15.61
N GLY A 88 6.03 25.32 -15.78
CA GLY A 88 7.02 24.72 -14.89
C GLY A 88 6.48 24.37 -13.50
N ARG A 89 5.15 24.23 -13.35
CA ARG A 89 4.53 23.94 -12.04
C ARG A 89 4.70 22.49 -11.58
N PHE A 90 5.18 21.60 -12.45
CA PHE A 90 5.46 20.22 -12.10
C PHE A 90 6.94 20.04 -11.78
N VAL A 91 7.22 19.66 -10.53
CA VAL A 91 8.58 19.46 -10.02
C VAL A 91 8.99 17.98 -10.08
N LYS A 92 8.05 17.06 -9.80
CA LYS A 92 8.31 15.62 -9.83
C LYS A 92 7.02 14.85 -10.06
N PHE A 93 7.08 13.86 -10.93
CA PHE A 93 6.04 12.84 -11.04
C PHE A 93 6.30 11.76 -10.00
N VAL A 94 5.38 11.60 -9.05
CA VAL A 94 5.43 10.50 -8.07
C VAL A 94 4.44 9.43 -8.54
N PRO A 95 4.92 8.27 -9.03
CA PRO A 95 4.03 7.20 -9.42
C PRO A 95 3.24 6.72 -8.20
N ALA A 96 1.92 6.55 -8.37
CA ALA A 96 1.01 6.18 -7.31
C ALA A 96 1.23 4.75 -6.76
N SER A 97 2.03 3.91 -7.43
CA SER A 97 2.08 2.46 -7.18
C SER A 97 3.03 2.01 -6.08
N GLY A 98 3.89 2.86 -5.52
CA GLY A 98 4.88 2.41 -4.53
C GLY A 98 4.28 1.74 -3.29
N ALA A 99 3.07 2.15 -2.88
CA ALA A 99 2.32 1.49 -1.81
C ALA A 99 1.50 0.28 -2.30
N ALA A 100 0.95 0.35 -3.52
CA ALA A 100 0.15 -0.72 -4.11
C ALA A 100 0.98 -1.98 -4.42
N THR A 101 2.19 -1.81 -4.97
CA THR A 101 3.11 -2.94 -5.22
C THR A 101 3.42 -3.69 -3.92
N ARG A 102 3.68 -2.97 -2.81
CA ARG A 102 3.90 -3.62 -1.50
C ARG A 102 2.66 -4.32 -0.96
N MET A 103 1.46 -3.82 -1.26
CA MET A 103 0.20 -4.42 -0.83
C MET A 103 -0.03 -5.78 -1.50
N PHE A 104 0.37 -5.92 -2.77
CA PHE A 104 0.17 -7.14 -3.56
C PHE A 104 1.43 -8.01 -3.71
N ASP A 105 2.60 -7.59 -3.23
CA ASP A 105 3.89 -8.31 -3.40
C ASP A 105 3.80 -9.78 -2.98
N THR A 106 3.23 -10.03 -1.79
CA THR A 106 3.05 -11.39 -1.28
C THR A 106 2.13 -12.20 -2.20
N LEU A 107 1.03 -11.63 -2.68
CA LEU A 107 0.09 -12.33 -3.55
C LEU A 107 0.68 -12.60 -4.94
N LEU A 108 1.36 -11.62 -5.53
CA LEU A 108 2.04 -11.74 -6.81
C LEU A 108 3.17 -12.76 -6.76
N TYR A 109 3.92 -12.81 -5.65
CA TYR A 109 4.91 -13.84 -5.43
C TYR A 109 4.30 -15.23 -5.59
N TYR A 110 3.18 -15.52 -4.91
CA TYR A 110 2.52 -16.82 -4.99
C TYR A 110 1.80 -17.05 -6.33
N TYR A 111 1.26 -15.98 -6.94
CA TYR A 111 0.61 -16.04 -8.25
C TYR A 111 1.58 -16.50 -9.35
N HIS A 112 2.82 -16.00 -9.32
CA HIS A 112 3.85 -16.37 -10.29
C HIS A 112 4.57 -17.70 -9.97
N GLN A 113 4.18 -18.42 -8.92
CA GLN A 113 4.76 -19.73 -8.63
C GLN A 113 4.20 -20.79 -9.58
N SER A 114 5.12 -21.53 -10.20
CA SER A 114 4.76 -22.58 -11.16
C SER A 114 4.23 -23.84 -10.48
N ASP A 115 4.65 -24.14 -9.23
CA ASP A 115 4.23 -25.34 -8.50
C ASP A 115 2.85 -25.12 -7.82
N PRO A 116 1.76 -25.73 -8.31
CA PRO A 116 0.43 -25.58 -7.72
C PRO A 116 0.32 -26.16 -6.31
N ARG A 117 1.23 -27.08 -5.94
CA ARG A 117 1.25 -27.73 -4.62
C ARG A 117 1.67 -26.75 -3.52
N LEU A 118 2.43 -25.71 -3.86
CA LEU A 118 2.85 -24.69 -2.91
C LEU A 118 1.62 -24.04 -2.25
N LEU A 119 0.64 -23.62 -3.07
CA LEU A 119 -0.59 -23.00 -2.59
C LEU A 119 -1.48 -23.98 -1.82
N GLN A 120 -1.54 -25.25 -2.25
CA GLN A 120 -2.33 -26.28 -1.56
C GLN A 120 -1.72 -26.68 -0.21
N ALA A 121 -0.39 -26.61 -0.09
CA ALA A 121 0.33 -26.89 1.14
C ALA A 121 0.22 -25.76 2.18
N LEU A 122 -0.24 -24.55 1.78
CA LEU A 122 -0.47 -23.46 2.73
C LEU A 122 -1.63 -23.81 3.67
N SER A 123 -1.27 -24.19 4.89
CA SER A 123 -2.19 -24.36 6.00
C SER A 123 -1.73 -23.52 7.20
N PRO A 124 -2.66 -23.03 8.04
CA PRO A 124 -2.30 -22.29 9.26
C PRO A 124 -1.32 -23.05 10.16
N ASP A 125 -1.39 -24.38 10.17
CA ASP A 125 -0.57 -25.26 11.02
C ASP A 125 0.87 -25.46 10.52
N LEU A 126 1.08 -25.40 9.19
CA LEU A 126 2.36 -25.65 8.52
C LEU A 126 3.21 -24.37 8.36
N VAL A 127 2.57 -23.21 8.41
CA VAL A 127 3.18 -21.90 8.12
C VAL A 127 3.85 -21.25 9.35
N ARG A 128 4.04 -22.00 10.44
CA ARG A 128 4.69 -21.51 11.67
C ARG A 128 6.16 -21.15 11.43
N GLY A 129 6.41 -19.91 11.05
CA GLY A 129 7.74 -19.32 10.88
C GLY A 129 7.88 -18.50 9.60
N GLU A 130 7.07 -18.77 8.58
CA GLU A 130 7.19 -18.11 7.28
C GLU A 130 6.28 -16.88 7.20
N ARG A 131 6.89 -15.69 7.27
CA ARG A 131 6.18 -14.40 7.28
C ARG A 131 5.28 -14.24 6.04
N ARG A 132 5.81 -14.54 4.85
CA ARG A 132 5.11 -14.34 3.56
C ARG A 132 3.85 -15.22 3.46
N ALA A 133 3.95 -16.47 3.88
CA ALA A 133 2.81 -17.38 3.94
C ALA A 133 1.74 -16.93 4.96
N ARG A 134 2.13 -16.36 6.12
CA ARG A 134 1.16 -15.77 7.06
C ARG A 134 0.44 -14.57 6.48
N GLU A 135 1.15 -13.68 5.81
CA GLU A 135 0.57 -12.52 5.13
C GLU A 135 -0.41 -12.95 4.03
N PHE A 136 -0.07 -14.01 3.29
CA PHE A 136 -0.94 -14.60 2.27
C PHE A 136 -2.26 -15.11 2.86
N LEU A 137 -2.20 -15.93 3.92
CA LEU A 137 -3.41 -16.46 4.56
C LEU A 137 -4.25 -15.33 5.19
N ALA A 138 -3.60 -14.36 5.85
CA ALA A 138 -4.28 -13.20 6.43
C ALA A 138 -5.04 -12.36 5.38
N PHE A 139 -4.52 -12.29 4.14
CA PHE A 139 -5.24 -11.64 3.05
C PHE A 139 -6.57 -12.35 2.75
N PHE A 140 -6.56 -13.68 2.64
CA PHE A 140 -7.79 -14.44 2.35
C PHE A 140 -8.78 -14.40 3.51
N ASP A 141 -8.30 -14.39 4.77
CA ASP A 141 -9.13 -14.19 5.96
C ASP A 141 -9.81 -12.81 5.95
N ALA A 142 -9.12 -11.80 5.46
CA ALA A 142 -9.62 -10.43 5.36
C ALA A 142 -10.36 -10.12 4.05
N LEU A 143 -10.39 -11.05 3.09
CA LEU A 143 -10.82 -10.78 1.70
C LEU A 143 -12.22 -10.17 1.62
N ALA A 144 -13.16 -10.64 2.43
CA ALA A 144 -14.54 -10.11 2.50
C ALA A 144 -14.63 -8.64 2.94
N ARG A 145 -13.58 -8.10 3.57
CA ARG A 145 -13.50 -6.72 4.06
C ARG A 145 -12.81 -5.78 3.08
N LEU A 146 -12.26 -6.30 1.98
CA LEU A 146 -11.52 -5.51 1.01
C LEU A 146 -12.48 -4.79 0.04
N PRO A 147 -12.15 -3.56 -0.40
CA PRO A 147 -13.06 -2.74 -1.20
C PRO A 147 -13.40 -3.35 -2.55
N PHE A 148 -12.55 -4.22 -3.10
CA PHE A 148 -12.76 -4.89 -4.38
C PHE A 148 -13.49 -6.25 -4.25
N TYR A 149 -13.86 -6.69 -3.05
CA TYR A 149 -14.49 -8.01 -2.83
C TYR A 149 -15.74 -8.22 -3.69
N GLY A 150 -16.62 -7.22 -3.73
CA GLY A 150 -17.87 -7.30 -4.49
C GLY A 150 -17.64 -7.45 -5.99
N GLU A 151 -16.66 -6.72 -6.55
CA GLU A 151 -16.30 -6.83 -7.96
C GLU A 151 -15.61 -8.16 -8.27
N LEU A 152 -14.71 -8.63 -7.39
CA LEU A 152 -14.10 -9.94 -7.54
C LEU A 152 -15.15 -11.07 -7.57
N LYS A 153 -16.13 -11.00 -6.66
CA LYS A 153 -17.23 -11.97 -6.62
C LYS A 153 -18.05 -11.97 -7.91
N LYS A 154 -18.43 -10.79 -8.42
CA LYS A 154 -19.15 -10.67 -9.71
C LYS A 154 -18.32 -11.21 -10.87
N ARG A 155 -17.02 -10.90 -10.88
CA ARG A 155 -16.08 -11.29 -11.93
C ARG A 155 -15.94 -12.81 -12.02
N LEU A 156 -15.79 -13.48 -10.89
CA LEU A 156 -15.73 -14.96 -10.82
C LEU A 156 -17.08 -15.59 -11.18
N ALA A 157 -18.19 -15.01 -10.72
CA ALA A 157 -19.53 -15.50 -11.06
C ALA A 157 -19.80 -15.46 -12.58
N ALA A 158 -19.29 -14.45 -13.29
CA ALA A 158 -19.38 -14.38 -14.75
C ALA A 158 -18.63 -15.52 -15.47
N GLN A 159 -17.71 -16.21 -14.80
CA GLN A 159 -17.02 -17.41 -15.28
C GLN A 159 -17.63 -18.72 -14.76
N GLY A 160 -18.76 -18.65 -14.04
CA GLY A 160 -19.39 -19.81 -13.43
C GLY A 160 -18.75 -20.27 -12.12
N GLU A 161 -17.83 -19.48 -11.54
CA GLU A 161 -17.17 -19.79 -10.28
C GLU A 161 -17.82 -19.04 -9.10
N HIS A 162 -17.86 -19.67 -7.93
CA HIS A 162 -18.41 -19.06 -6.71
C HIS A 162 -17.30 -18.82 -5.69
N LEU A 163 -17.01 -17.55 -5.38
CA LEU A 163 -15.86 -17.14 -4.57
C LEU A 163 -15.79 -17.86 -3.21
N GLU A 164 -16.92 -18.00 -2.52
CA GLU A 164 -17.00 -18.68 -1.23
C GLU A 164 -16.69 -20.19 -1.32
N ALA A 165 -17.02 -20.82 -2.45
CA ALA A 165 -16.69 -22.22 -2.70
C ALA A 165 -15.18 -22.38 -2.95
N LEU A 166 -14.58 -21.48 -3.75
CA LEU A 166 -13.14 -21.46 -4.00
C LEU A 166 -12.34 -21.28 -2.70
N LEU A 167 -12.79 -20.39 -1.81
CA LEU A 167 -12.18 -20.19 -0.49
C LEU A 167 -12.25 -21.46 0.37
N THR A 168 -13.42 -22.10 0.43
CA THR A 168 -13.63 -23.34 1.19
C THR A 168 -12.74 -24.49 0.67
N GLN A 169 -12.60 -24.57 -0.65
CA GLN A 169 -11.76 -25.57 -1.33
C GLN A 169 -10.27 -25.19 -1.35
N ARG A 170 -9.89 -24.02 -0.81
CA ARG A 170 -8.52 -23.47 -0.87
C ARG A 170 -7.97 -23.37 -2.29
N ARG A 171 -8.85 -23.10 -3.26
CA ARG A 171 -8.52 -22.85 -4.66
C ARG A 171 -7.99 -21.41 -4.85
N TYR A 172 -6.93 -21.07 -4.11
CA TYR A 172 -6.38 -19.71 -4.08
C TYR A 172 -5.90 -19.25 -5.46
N ARG A 173 -5.36 -20.15 -6.28
CA ARG A 173 -4.89 -19.83 -7.63
C ARG A 173 -5.99 -19.25 -8.50
N ASP A 174 -7.20 -19.82 -8.44
CA ASP A 174 -8.32 -19.37 -9.25
C ASP A 174 -8.83 -17.99 -8.80
N ILE A 175 -8.77 -17.72 -7.49
CA ILE A 175 -9.09 -16.40 -6.95
C ILE A 175 -8.05 -15.36 -7.37
N LEU A 176 -6.76 -15.72 -7.37
CA LEU A 176 -5.67 -14.84 -7.82
C LEU A 176 -5.74 -14.58 -9.33
N GLU A 177 -6.15 -15.58 -10.13
CA GLU A 177 -6.39 -15.40 -11.57
C GLU A 177 -7.52 -14.40 -11.82
N GLY A 178 -8.59 -14.45 -11.03
CA GLY A 178 -9.65 -13.44 -11.05
C GLY A 178 -9.20 -12.02 -10.64
N LEU A 179 -8.06 -11.90 -9.94
CA LEU A 179 -7.49 -10.62 -9.52
C LEU A 179 -6.45 -10.07 -10.50
N PHE A 180 -5.51 -10.90 -10.95
CA PHE A 180 -4.31 -10.46 -11.68
C PHE A 180 -4.18 -11.01 -13.10
N GLY A 181 -5.05 -11.95 -13.49
CA GLY A 181 -5.04 -12.52 -14.83
C GLY A 181 -5.31 -11.47 -15.91
N GLU A 182 -5.19 -11.86 -17.19
CA GLU A 182 -5.42 -10.94 -18.32
C GLU A 182 -6.83 -10.34 -18.32
N SER A 183 -7.78 -11.07 -17.76
CA SER A 183 -9.15 -10.64 -17.55
C SER A 183 -9.43 -10.37 -16.07
N GLY A 184 -8.42 -10.04 -15.26
CA GLY A 184 -8.55 -9.72 -13.84
C GLY A 184 -9.34 -8.44 -13.58
N LEU A 185 -9.34 -7.97 -12.33
CA LEU A 185 -9.96 -6.70 -11.95
C LEU A 185 -9.17 -5.47 -12.44
#